data_AF-A0A947CV77-F1
#
_entry.id   AF-A0A947CV77-F1
#
_cell.length_a   1.000
_cell.length_b   1.000
_cell.length_c   1.000
_cell.angle_alpha   90.00
_cell.angle_beta   90.00
_cell.angle_gamma   90.00
#
_symmetry.space_group_name_H-M   'P 1'
#
loop_
_entity.id
_entity.type
_entity.pdbx_description
1 polymer ?
#
loop_
_entity_poly.entity_id
_entity_poly.type
_entity_poly.pdbx_seq_one_letter_code
_entity_poly.pdbx_strand_id
1 'polypeptide(L)'
;MVVAVAMIGVLAFEGAFNTTIDYQMATNARNNMIAELHMRSGANLGRMLIRLQTDVLDKNRQYIGDIQIGDYTGLFMSAFGGSREEVDALAQMMGGISGREMQALGVSVGQFDLQITTEDGKINLNCANGSATTKDNLKAQLEQLVFLQAYDPVFQAESADGWRRTRIEQVAAIMDYIDRDNLRADAEGQPEQYDYQSRSDKYFAKNNYIDSLGETNQIRGVDDRFWTLFGSGLTVYGGCKVNLGALRDPKQIAALIALSAKNPEDPVVRDPNRLWRLAQFVAEA
;
A
#
# COMPACT_ATOMS: atom_id res chain seq x y z
N MET A 1 -17.39 22.28 61.30
CA MET A 1 -18.24 22.63 60.14
C MET A 1 -17.43 22.82 58.86
N VAL A 2 -16.38 23.65 58.84
CA VAL A 2 -15.54 23.90 57.65
C VAL A 2 -14.90 22.62 57.06
N VAL A 3 -14.40 21.71 57.89
CA VAL A 3 -13.77 20.45 57.45
C VAL A 3 -14.77 19.51 56.75
N ALA A 4 -16.02 19.45 57.23
CA ALA A 4 -17.06 18.61 56.61
C ALA A 4 -17.45 19.15 55.22
N VAL A 5 -17.56 20.47 55.07
CA VAL A 5 -17.83 21.12 53.78
C VAL A 5 -16.67 20.92 52.80
N ALA A 6 -15.42 21.01 53.27
CA ALA A 6 -14.25 20.75 52.45
C ALA A 6 -14.18 19.29 51.96
N MET A 7 -14.47 18.31 52.82
CA MET A 7 -14.49 16.89 52.43
C MET A 7 -15.59 16.58 51.42
N ILE A 8 -16.80 17.13 51.60
CA ILE A 8 -17.90 16.98 50.63
C ILE A 8 -17.52 17.62 49.28
N GLY A 9 -16.85 18.77 49.30
CA GLY A 9 -16.36 19.44 48.10
C GLY A 9 -15.34 18.61 47.31
N VAL A 10 -14.38 17.97 48.00
CA VAL A 10 -13.39 17.09 47.36
C VAL A 10 -14.05 15.84 46.77
N LEU A 11 -14.95 15.18 47.51
CA LEU A 11 -15.66 13.99 47.02
C LEU A 11 -16.57 14.30 45.83
N ALA A 12 -17.26 15.44 45.86
CA ALA A 12 -18.10 15.88 44.73
C ALA A 12 -17.24 16.20 43.49
N PHE A 13 -16.07 16.80 43.68
CA PHE A 13 -15.14 17.09 42.58
C PHE A 13 -14.55 15.81 41.99
N GLU A 14 -14.08 14.88 42.83
CA GLU A 14 -13.54 13.59 42.37
C GLU A 14 -14.59 12.73 41.67
N GLY A 15 -15.83 12.69 42.19
CA GLY A 15 -16.95 12.02 41.53
C GLY A 15 -17.30 12.66 40.18
N ALA A 16 -17.35 13.99 40.10
CA ALA A 16 -17.60 14.69 38.85
C ALA A 16 -16.48 14.48 37.82
N PHE A 17 -15.23 14.44 38.26
CA PHE A 17 -14.06 14.20 37.40
C PHE A 17 -14.06 12.76 36.87
N ASN A 18 -14.23 11.77 37.74
CA ASN A 18 -14.24 10.36 37.35
C ASN A 18 -15.41 10.04 36.40
N THR A 19 -16.61 10.54 36.68
CA THR A 19 -17.77 10.37 35.79
C THR A 19 -17.56 11.00 34.41
N THR A 20 -16.86 12.14 34.35
CA THR A 20 -16.51 12.78 33.07
C THR A 20 -15.51 11.95 32.28
N ILE A 21 -14.48 11.42 32.94
CA ILE A 21 -13.50 10.52 32.30
C ILE A 21 -14.17 9.25 31.80
N ASP A 22 -14.97 8.59 32.64
CA ASP A 22 -15.67 7.36 32.28
C ASP A 22 -16.63 7.59 31.10
N TYR A 23 -17.33 8.73 31.09
CA TYR A 23 -18.18 9.13 29.97
C TYR A 23 -17.38 9.34 28.68
N GLN A 24 -16.22 10.00 28.75
CA GLN A 24 -15.35 10.20 27.59
C GLN A 24 -14.75 8.87 27.09
N MET A 25 -14.31 8.00 28.00
CA MET A 25 -13.82 6.67 27.64
C MET A 25 -14.91 5.80 26.99
N ALA A 26 -16.13 5.81 27.56
CA ALA A 26 -17.27 5.10 26.99
C ALA A 26 -17.64 5.65 25.60
N THR A 27 -17.58 6.97 25.42
CA THR A 27 -17.82 7.63 24.13
C THR A 27 -16.76 7.25 23.11
N ASN A 28 -15.48 7.26 23.49
CA ASN A 28 -14.38 6.86 22.62
C ASN A 28 -14.46 5.38 22.24
N ALA A 29 -14.76 4.49 23.18
CA ALA A 29 -14.96 3.07 22.91
C ALA A 29 -16.14 2.82 21.96
N ARG A 30 -17.26 3.53 22.16
CA ARG A 30 -18.42 3.50 21.26
C ARG A 30 -18.04 3.97 19.86
N ASN A 31 -17.34 5.09 19.74
CA ASN A 31 -16.94 5.66 18.45
C ASN A 31 -15.97 4.73 17.71
N ASN A 32 -15.04 4.09 18.42
CA ASN A 32 -14.15 3.08 17.83
C ASN A 32 -14.93 1.88 17.28
N MET A 33 -15.95 1.38 18.00
CA MET A 33 -16.80 0.30 17.48
C MET A 33 -17.59 0.73 16.25
N ILE A 34 -18.12 1.96 16.22
CA ILE A 34 -18.83 2.48 15.05
C ILE A 34 -17.87 2.57 13.85
N ALA A 35 -16.66 3.06 14.05
CA ALA A 35 -15.64 3.12 13.00
C ALA A 35 -15.32 1.72 12.44
N GLU A 36 -15.15 0.70 13.29
CA GLU A 36 -14.92 -0.69 12.87
C GLU A 36 -16.09 -1.25 12.05
N LEU A 37 -17.33 -0.98 12.45
CA LEU A 37 -18.52 -1.39 11.69
C LEU A 37 -18.62 -0.70 10.32
N HIS A 38 -18.25 0.58 10.27
CA HIS A 38 -18.18 1.33 9.01
C HIS A 38 -17.10 0.78 8.08
N MET A 39 -15.91 0.48 8.60
CA MET A 39 -14.85 -0.16 7.82
C MET A 39 -15.29 -1.51 7.24
N ARG A 40 -15.98 -2.34 8.05
CA ARG A 40 -16.51 -3.64 7.58
C ARG A 40 -17.59 -3.48 6.53
N SER A 41 -18.48 -2.49 6.69
CA SER A 41 -19.52 -2.17 5.72
C SER A 41 -18.90 -1.72 4.40
N GLY A 42 -17.96 -0.78 4.44
CA GLY A 42 -17.20 -0.32 3.28
C GLY A 42 -16.47 -1.45 2.56
N ALA A 43 -15.78 -2.33 3.30
CA ALA A 43 -15.09 -3.49 2.71
C ALA A 43 -16.07 -4.49 2.03
N ASN A 44 -17.23 -4.75 2.64
CA ASN A 44 -18.23 -5.64 2.04
C ASN A 44 -18.90 -5.02 0.80
N LEU A 45 -19.18 -3.71 0.82
CA LEU A 45 -19.67 -2.98 -0.34
C LEU A 45 -18.62 -2.96 -1.46
N GLY A 46 -17.35 -2.74 -1.13
CA GLY A 46 -16.25 -2.84 -2.08
C GLY A 46 -16.16 -4.21 -2.75
N ARG A 47 -16.28 -5.30 -1.98
CA ARG A 47 -16.36 -6.66 -2.53
C ARG A 47 -17.55 -6.85 -3.46
N MET A 48 -18.71 -6.29 -3.12
CA MET A 48 -19.89 -6.34 -3.98
C MET A 48 -19.65 -5.59 -5.29
N LEU A 49 -19.06 -4.39 -5.24
CA LEU A 49 -18.72 -3.62 -6.44
C LEU A 49 -17.75 -4.36 -7.36
N ILE A 50 -16.67 -4.92 -6.79
CA ILE A 50 -15.70 -5.71 -7.55
C ILE A 50 -16.38 -6.91 -8.20
N ARG A 51 -17.23 -7.64 -7.45
CA ARG A 51 -17.99 -8.77 -8.02
C ARG A 51 -18.94 -8.34 -9.12
N LEU A 52 -19.65 -7.22 -8.97
CA LEU A 52 -20.53 -6.69 -10.01
C LEU A 52 -19.75 -6.34 -11.28
N GLN A 53 -18.57 -5.73 -11.13
CA GLN A 53 -17.70 -5.44 -12.27
C GLN A 53 -17.29 -6.74 -12.98
N THR A 54 -16.76 -7.72 -12.24
CA THR A 54 -16.26 -8.98 -12.82
C THR A 54 -17.38 -9.87 -13.39
N ASP A 55 -18.52 -9.98 -12.69
CA ASP A 55 -19.58 -10.91 -13.08
C ASP A 55 -20.57 -10.33 -14.08
N VAL A 56 -20.81 -9.01 -14.07
CA VAL A 56 -21.84 -8.40 -14.92
C VAL A 56 -21.22 -7.59 -16.04
N LEU A 57 -20.25 -6.71 -15.74
CA LEU A 57 -19.71 -5.80 -16.74
C LEU A 57 -18.65 -6.47 -17.61
N ASP A 58 -17.64 -7.09 -17.01
CA ASP A 58 -16.53 -7.69 -17.76
C ASP A 58 -17.01 -8.84 -18.65
N LYS A 59 -17.98 -9.64 -18.18
CA LYS A 59 -18.59 -10.72 -18.97
C LYS A 59 -19.47 -10.21 -20.11
N ASN A 60 -20.12 -9.06 -19.93
CA ASN A 60 -20.98 -8.45 -20.94
C ASN A 60 -20.33 -7.26 -21.64
N ARG A 61 -18.99 -7.15 -21.59
CA ARG A 61 -18.22 -6.04 -22.15
C ARG A 61 -18.51 -5.78 -23.62
N GLN A 62 -18.86 -6.85 -24.36
CA GLN A 62 -19.26 -6.78 -25.77
C GLN A 62 -20.58 -6.01 -25.99
N TYR A 63 -21.46 -5.92 -24.99
CA TYR A 63 -22.78 -5.27 -25.08
C TYR A 63 -22.85 -3.94 -24.31
N ILE A 64 -22.12 -3.81 -23.21
CA ILE A 64 -22.22 -2.68 -22.27
C ILE A 64 -21.10 -1.64 -22.49
N GLY A 65 -20.08 -1.97 -23.28
CA GLY A 65 -18.89 -1.12 -23.44
C GLY A 65 -17.93 -1.24 -22.25
N ASP A 66 -16.87 -0.43 -22.27
CA ASP A 66 -15.81 -0.46 -21.26
C ASP A 66 -16.15 0.44 -20.07
N ILE A 67 -17.19 0.07 -19.32
CA ILE A 67 -17.57 0.80 -18.10
C ILE A 67 -16.74 0.27 -16.93
N GLN A 68 -15.89 1.11 -16.36
CA GLN A 68 -15.18 0.80 -15.12
C GLN A 68 -16.01 1.30 -13.92
N ILE A 69 -16.45 0.39 -13.05
CA ILE A 69 -17.19 0.78 -11.82
C ILE A 69 -16.32 1.63 -10.90
N GLY A 70 -14.99 1.51 -11.01
CA GLY A 70 -14.01 2.37 -10.35
C GLY A 70 -14.34 3.86 -10.46
N ASP A 71 -14.70 4.33 -11.65
CA ASP A 71 -15.01 5.74 -11.92
C ASP A 71 -16.26 6.23 -11.18
N TYR A 72 -17.19 5.32 -10.88
CA TYR A 72 -18.43 5.58 -10.15
C TYR A 72 -18.35 5.18 -8.68
N THR A 73 -17.19 4.70 -8.21
CA THR A 73 -17.03 4.23 -6.83
C THR A 73 -17.26 5.37 -5.85
N GLY A 74 -16.76 6.58 -6.13
CA GLY A 74 -17.03 7.75 -5.27
C GLY A 74 -18.52 8.10 -5.18
N LEU A 75 -19.25 8.03 -6.30
CA LEU A 75 -20.69 8.26 -6.31
C LEU A 75 -21.43 7.19 -5.50
N PHE A 76 -21.11 5.92 -5.72
CA PHE A 76 -21.72 4.81 -4.99
C PHE A 76 -21.39 4.88 -3.49
N MET A 77 -20.14 5.16 -3.13
CA MET A 77 -19.71 5.29 -1.74
C MET A 77 -20.34 6.49 -1.06
N SER A 78 -20.48 7.64 -1.74
CA SER A 78 -21.19 8.80 -1.17
C SER A 78 -22.65 8.49 -0.85
N ALA A 79 -23.31 7.61 -1.62
CA ALA A 79 -24.69 7.20 -1.36
C ALA A 79 -24.85 6.29 -0.13
N PHE A 80 -23.86 5.45 0.18
CA PHE A 80 -23.95 4.49 1.30
C PHE A 80 -23.16 4.90 2.54
N GLY A 81 -22.04 5.58 2.37
CA GLY A 81 -21.11 5.99 3.41
C GLY A 81 -21.11 7.48 3.73
N GLY A 82 -21.82 8.29 2.95
CA GLY A 82 -22.05 9.71 3.24
C GLY A 82 -23.03 9.94 4.38
N SER A 83 -22.95 11.14 4.97
CA SER A 83 -23.96 11.68 5.87
C SER A 83 -25.31 11.84 5.18
N ARG A 84 -26.39 11.98 5.95
CA ARG A 84 -27.74 12.17 5.38
C ARG A 84 -27.83 13.44 4.53
N GLU A 85 -27.11 14.48 4.92
CA GLU A 85 -27.02 15.74 4.21
C GLU A 85 -26.32 15.57 2.84
N GLU A 86 -25.26 14.78 2.77
CA GLU A 86 -24.56 14.47 1.51
C GLU A 86 -25.41 13.61 0.58
N VAL A 87 -26.15 12.64 1.13
CA VAL A 87 -27.09 11.82 0.36
C VAL A 87 -28.26 12.67 -0.17
N ASP A 88 -28.80 13.59 0.64
CA ASP A 88 -29.83 14.53 0.20
C ASP A 88 -29.32 15.46 -0.92
N ALA A 89 -28.08 15.96 -0.81
CA ALA A 89 -27.45 16.77 -1.84
C ALA A 89 -27.26 15.99 -3.15
N LEU A 90 -26.82 14.74 -3.05
CA LEU A 90 -26.68 13.86 -4.21
C LEU A 90 -28.04 13.56 -4.86
N ALA A 91 -29.07 13.30 -4.05
CA ALA A 91 -30.42 13.02 -4.53
C ALA A 91 -31.02 14.22 -5.30
N GLN A 92 -30.74 15.44 -4.82
CA GLN A 92 -31.11 16.67 -5.52
C GLN A 92 -30.37 16.79 -6.87
N MET A 93 -29.07 16.47 -6.92
CA MET A 93 -28.27 16.49 -8.14
C MET A 93 -28.72 15.43 -9.18
N MET A 94 -29.19 14.27 -8.71
CA MET A 94 -29.60 13.12 -9.53
C MET A 94 -31.04 13.18 -10.07
N GLY A 95 -31.81 14.24 -9.78
CA GLY A 95 -33.17 14.40 -10.33
C GLY A 95 -34.25 14.82 -9.33
N GLY A 96 -33.88 15.37 -8.16
CA GLY A 96 -34.83 16.03 -7.27
C GLY A 96 -35.67 15.09 -6.39
N ILE A 97 -35.28 13.82 -6.28
CA ILE A 97 -35.86 12.89 -5.29
C ILE A 97 -35.37 13.36 -3.91
N SER A 98 -36.25 13.48 -2.93
CA SER A 98 -35.79 13.84 -1.58
C SER A 98 -35.06 12.62 -0.98
N GLY A 99 -33.85 12.76 -0.45
CA GLY A 99 -33.15 11.65 0.22
C GLY A 99 -33.89 11.14 1.46
N ARG A 100 -34.87 11.90 1.98
CA ARG A 100 -35.90 11.44 2.92
C ARG A 100 -36.72 10.22 2.45
N GLU A 101 -36.93 10.05 1.15
CA GLU A 101 -37.60 8.86 0.58
C GLU A 101 -36.64 7.67 0.44
N MET A 102 -35.33 7.92 0.46
CA MET A 102 -34.29 6.89 0.41
C MET A 102 -33.86 6.49 1.83
N GLN A 103 -34.80 5.94 2.60
CA GLN A 103 -34.63 5.58 4.02
C GLN A 103 -33.52 4.53 4.29
N ALA A 104 -32.94 3.94 3.25
CA ALA A 104 -31.89 2.92 3.29
C ALA A 104 -30.49 3.42 2.88
N LEU A 105 -30.32 4.71 2.59
CA LEU A 105 -29.05 5.30 2.15
C LEU A 105 -28.47 6.24 3.21
N GLY A 106 -27.13 6.32 3.23
CA GLY A 106 -26.35 7.09 4.19
C GLY A 106 -26.22 6.47 5.58
N VAL A 107 -25.21 6.93 6.32
CA VAL A 107 -24.96 6.54 7.71
C VAL A 107 -25.51 7.57 8.70
N SER A 108 -26.02 7.11 9.84
CA SER A 108 -26.65 7.98 10.84
C SER A 108 -25.65 8.71 11.74
N VAL A 109 -24.42 8.18 11.86
CA VAL A 109 -23.34 8.75 12.68
C VAL A 109 -22.01 8.49 11.97
N GLY A 110 -21.24 9.55 11.69
CA GLY A 110 -19.95 9.46 11.00
C GLY A 110 -20.11 9.33 9.48
N GLN A 111 -19.01 8.97 8.82
CA GLN A 111 -18.93 8.72 7.38
C GLN A 111 -17.87 7.66 7.11
N PHE A 112 -17.93 7.00 5.96
CA PHE A 112 -16.83 6.19 5.45
C PHE A 112 -16.67 6.39 3.96
N ASP A 113 -15.43 6.25 3.49
CA ASP A 113 -15.08 6.30 2.08
C ASP A 113 -14.31 5.02 1.71
N LEU A 114 -14.41 4.63 0.44
CA LEU A 114 -13.71 3.48 -0.10
C LEU A 114 -12.99 3.88 -1.38
N GLN A 115 -11.67 3.77 -1.34
CA GLN A 115 -10.82 3.86 -2.52
C GLN A 115 -10.38 2.45 -2.94
N ILE A 116 -10.68 2.07 -4.18
CA ILE A 116 -10.23 0.82 -4.76
C ILE A 116 -9.04 1.12 -5.66
N THR A 117 -7.88 0.55 -5.35
CA THR A 117 -6.66 0.63 -6.15
C THR A 117 -6.23 -0.76 -6.59
N THR A 118 -5.50 -0.85 -7.70
CA THR A 118 -4.91 -2.10 -8.17
C THR A 118 -3.46 -2.22 -7.69
N GLU A 119 -3.09 -3.43 -7.27
CA GLU A 119 -1.70 -3.81 -6.96
C GLU A 119 -1.00 -4.43 -8.17
N ASP A 120 -1.70 -4.70 -9.26
CA ASP A 120 -1.18 -5.47 -10.41
C ASP A 120 -0.08 -4.73 -11.18
N GLY A 121 -0.02 -3.40 -11.05
CA GLY A 121 1.06 -2.57 -11.60
C GLY A 121 2.35 -2.61 -10.77
N LYS A 122 2.32 -3.18 -9.56
CA LYS A 122 3.46 -3.18 -8.64
C LYS A 122 4.30 -4.46 -8.79
N ILE A 123 5.56 -4.37 -8.37
CA ILE A 123 6.50 -5.50 -8.39
C ILE A 123 6.23 -6.35 -7.16
N ASN A 124 5.85 -7.61 -7.38
CA ASN A 124 5.57 -8.54 -6.30
C ASN A 124 6.86 -9.18 -5.76
N LEU A 125 7.21 -8.89 -4.51
CA LEU A 125 8.41 -9.38 -3.85
C LEU A 125 8.34 -10.87 -3.50
N ASN A 126 7.14 -11.41 -3.29
CA ASN A 126 6.92 -12.83 -2.98
C ASN A 126 7.33 -13.77 -4.14
N CYS A 127 7.60 -13.20 -5.31
CA CYS A 127 8.14 -13.91 -6.46
C CYS A 127 9.57 -14.42 -6.26
N ALA A 128 10.30 -13.90 -5.27
CA ALA A 128 11.60 -14.44 -4.86
C ALA A 128 11.49 -15.89 -4.36
N ASN A 129 10.33 -16.31 -3.84
CA ASN A 129 10.05 -17.67 -3.40
C ASN A 129 9.40 -18.54 -4.51
N GLY A 130 9.50 -18.09 -5.77
CA GLY A 130 8.96 -18.77 -6.94
C GLY A 130 9.91 -19.78 -7.61
N SER A 131 9.63 -20.13 -8.87
CA SER A 131 10.55 -20.89 -9.72
C SER A 131 11.79 -20.07 -10.09
N ALA A 132 12.87 -20.72 -10.55
CA ALA A 132 14.11 -20.03 -10.97
C ALA A 132 13.85 -18.88 -11.96
N THR A 133 13.03 -19.12 -12.99
CA THR A 133 12.66 -18.09 -13.97
C THR A 133 11.94 -16.90 -13.31
N THR A 134 11.11 -17.16 -12.31
CA THR A 134 10.41 -16.10 -11.58
C THR A 134 11.37 -15.31 -10.70
N LYS A 135 12.33 -15.98 -10.04
CA LYS A 135 13.39 -15.33 -9.28
C LYS A 135 14.23 -14.41 -10.19
N ASP A 136 14.66 -14.92 -11.35
CA ASP A 136 15.47 -14.17 -12.31
C ASP A 136 14.74 -12.93 -12.84
N ASN A 137 13.46 -13.08 -13.16
CA ASN A 137 12.62 -11.97 -13.62
C ASN A 137 12.44 -10.90 -12.53
N LEU A 138 12.21 -11.31 -11.28
CA LEU A 138 12.12 -10.38 -10.15
C LEU A 138 13.44 -9.65 -9.93
N LYS A 139 14.56 -10.38 -9.93
CA LYS A 139 15.90 -9.82 -9.80
C LYS A 139 16.15 -8.75 -10.86
N ALA A 140 15.87 -9.06 -12.13
CA ALA A 140 16.04 -8.11 -13.22
C ALA A 140 15.15 -6.86 -13.06
N GLN A 141 13.90 -7.01 -12.62
CA GLN A 141 13.00 -5.88 -12.36
C GLN A 141 13.50 -5.00 -11.22
N LEU A 142 13.94 -5.60 -10.11
CA LEU A 142 14.46 -4.88 -8.95
C LEU A 142 15.77 -4.17 -9.29
N GLU A 143 16.69 -4.83 -10.00
CA GLU A 143 17.94 -4.23 -10.47
C GLU A 143 17.66 -3.00 -11.32
N GLN A 144 16.77 -3.09 -12.31
CA GLN A 144 16.44 -1.94 -13.17
C GLN A 144 15.71 -0.82 -12.42
N LEU A 145 14.86 -1.16 -11.44
CA LEU A 145 14.19 -0.16 -10.59
C LEU A 145 15.22 0.67 -9.82
N VAL A 146 16.24 0.01 -9.27
CA VAL A 146 17.30 0.68 -8.52
C VAL A 146 18.46 1.13 -9.41
N PHE A 147 18.52 0.86 -10.71
CA PHE A 147 19.73 1.13 -11.51
C PHE A 147 19.92 2.60 -11.87
N LEU A 148 18.85 3.40 -11.87
CA LEU A 148 18.93 4.80 -12.28
C LEU A 148 19.96 5.57 -11.44
N GLN A 149 20.88 6.27 -12.13
CA GLN A 149 21.94 7.08 -11.51
C GLN A 149 21.39 8.13 -10.55
N ALA A 150 20.16 8.60 -10.77
CA ALA A 150 19.47 9.51 -9.85
C ALA A 150 19.39 8.99 -8.40
N TYR A 151 19.44 7.68 -8.19
CA TYR A 151 19.41 7.06 -6.86
C TYR A 151 20.80 6.78 -6.28
N ASP A 152 21.89 7.17 -6.95
CA ASP A 152 23.26 6.95 -6.49
C ASP A 152 23.49 7.41 -5.03
N PRO A 153 22.96 8.57 -4.59
CA PRO A 153 23.13 9.02 -3.20
C PRO A 153 22.62 8.05 -2.15
N VAL A 154 21.59 7.25 -2.47
CA VAL A 154 20.97 6.28 -1.54
C VAL A 154 21.94 5.14 -1.21
N PHE A 155 22.73 4.71 -2.20
CA PHE A 155 23.64 3.56 -2.09
C PHE A 155 25.10 3.98 -1.83
N GLN A 156 25.41 5.26 -1.98
CA GLN A 156 26.73 5.81 -1.67
C GLN A 156 26.87 6.23 -0.20
N ALA A 157 25.77 6.66 0.42
CA ALA A 157 25.73 7.00 1.84
C ALA A 157 25.74 5.74 2.71
N GLU A 158 26.28 5.85 3.93
CA GLU A 158 26.11 4.80 4.93
C GLU A 158 24.63 4.66 5.31
N SER A 159 24.20 3.42 5.46
CA SER A 159 22.87 3.09 6.01
C SER A 159 22.84 3.40 7.52
N ALA A 160 21.65 3.43 8.11
CA ALA A 160 21.46 3.68 9.54
C ALA A 160 22.24 2.69 10.45
N ASP A 161 22.62 1.53 9.91
CA ASP A 161 23.44 0.51 10.57
C ASP A 161 24.96 0.67 10.33
N GLY A 162 25.41 1.79 9.75
CA GLY A 162 26.83 2.09 9.48
C GLY A 162 27.44 1.22 8.38
N TRP A 163 26.63 0.43 7.67
CA TRP A 163 27.07 -0.39 6.54
C TRP A 163 26.76 0.30 5.23
N ARG A 164 27.70 0.24 4.30
CA ARG A 164 27.49 0.68 2.92
C ARG A 164 27.09 -0.52 2.07
N ARG A 165 26.03 -0.39 1.27
CA ARG A 165 25.56 -1.43 0.35
C ARG A 165 25.57 -0.93 -1.07
N THR A 166 26.04 -1.76 -1.97
CA THR A 166 25.85 -1.56 -3.40
C THR A 166 24.41 -1.87 -3.80
N ARG A 167 24.00 -1.39 -4.97
CA ARG A 167 22.66 -1.67 -5.53
C ARG A 167 22.41 -3.17 -5.69
N ILE A 168 23.43 -3.90 -6.12
CA ILE A 168 23.37 -5.36 -6.35
C ILE A 168 23.19 -6.08 -5.01
N GLU A 169 23.96 -5.70 -3.99
CA GLU A 169 23.83 -6.24 -2.63
C GLU A 169 22.45 -5.94 -2.03
N GLN A 170 21.87 -4.77 -2.31
CA GLN A 170 20.53 -4.44 -1.82
C GLN A 170 19.45 -5.34 -2.45
N VAL A 171 19.55 -5.61 -3.75
CA VAL A 171 18.62 -6.51 -4.44
C VAL A 171 18.81 -7.95 -3.95
N ALA A 172 20.05 -8.41 -3.79
CA ALA A 172 20.35 -9.73 -3.23
C ALA A 172 19.77 -9.89 -1.82
N ALA A 173 19.94 -8.91 -0.94
CA ALA A 173 19.37 -8.95 0.42
C ALA A 173 17.83 -9.08 0.44
N ILE A 174 17.14 -8.46 -0.53
CA ILE A 174 15.68 -8.62 -0.69
C ILE A 174 15.32 -10.04 -1.12
N MET A 175 16.08 -10.62 -2.05
CA MET A 175 15.86 -11.98 -2.53
C MET A 175 16.11 -13.01 -1.42
N ASP A 176 17.26 -12.93 -0.76
CA ASP A 176 17.71 -13.84 0.32
C ASP A 176 16.75 -13.82 1.52
N TYR A 177 16.13 -12.68 1.83
CA TYR A 177 15.19 -12.61 2.95
C TYR A 177 13.91 -13.45 2.71
N ILE A 178 13.51 -13.62 1.44
CA ILE A 178 12.19 -14.14 1.05
C ILE A 178 12.30 -15.56 0.49
N ASP A 179 13.39 -15.90 -0.18
CA ASP A 179 13.51 -17.18 -0.85
C ASP A 179 13.64 -18.37 0.13
N ARG A 180 13.50 -19.61 -0.33
CA ARG A 180 13.39 -20.75 0.59
C ARG A 180 14.73 -21.27 1.09
N ASP A 181 15.83 -20.87 0.46
CA ASP A 181 17.11 -21.48 0.77
C ASP A 181 17.80 -20.71 1.90
N ASN A 182 19.09 -20.91 2.11
CA ASN A 182 19.86 -20.25 3.17
C ASN A 182 21.20 -19.77 2.60
N LEU A 183 21.27 -19.67 1.27
CA LEU A 183 22.50 -19.45 0.53
C LEU A 183 22.44 -18.05 -0.07
N ARG A 184 23.36 -17.18 0.36
CA ARG A 184 23.43 -15.81 -0.13
C ARG A 184 23.46 -15.73 -1.66
N ALA A 185 22.55 -14.95 -2.25
CA ALA A 185 22.49 -14.73 -3.70
C ALA A 185 23.65 -13.88 -4.24
N ASP A 186 24.35 -13.12 -3.39
CA ASP A 186 25.53 -12.31 -3.75
C ASP A 186 26.87 -13.02 -3.47
N ALA A 187 26.87 -14.09 -2.68
CA ALA A 187 28.06 -14.80 -2.26
C ALA A 187 27.77 -16.31 -2.06
N GLU A 188 27.99 -17.09 -3.12
CA GLU A 188 27.82 -18.55 -3.08
C GLU A 188 28.61 -19.18 -1.91
N GLY A 189 27.89 -19.87 -1.01
CA GLY A 189 28.47 -20.64 0.10
C GLY A 189 28.54 -19.95 1.46
N GLN A 190 28.06 -18.70 1.60
CA GLN A 190 27.89 -18.05 2.90
C GLN A 190 26.45 -18.17 3.42
N PRO A 191 26.24 -18.53 4.71
CA PRO A 191 24.91 -18.52 5.30
C PRO A 191 24.34 -17.09 5.38
N GLU A 192 23.15 -16.88 4.83
CA GLU A 192 22.41 -15.60 4.88
C GLU A 192 22.17 -15.10 6.31
N GLN A 193 22.02 -16.04 7.25
CA GLN A 193 21.72 -15.78 8.65
C GLN A 193 22.79 -14.95 9.36
N TYR A 194 24.04 -14.96 8.87
CA TYR A 194 25.14 -14.20 9.47
C TYR A 194 24.88 -12.68 9.40
N ASP A 195 24.19 -12.21 8.36
CA ASP A 195 23.91 -10.79 8.16
C ASP A 195 22.86 -10.24 9.13
N TYR A 196 21.95 -11.09 9.61
CA TYR A 196 20.87 -10.71 10.52
C TYR A 196 21.23 -10.94 12.00
N GLN A 197 22.03 -11.97 12.29
CA GLN A 197 22.47 -12.28 13.64
C GLN A 197 23.60 -11.39 14.17
N SER A 198 24.30 -10.68 13.28
CA SER A 198 25.38 -9.73 13.62
C SER A 198 24.87 -8.36 14.05
N ARG A 199 23.55 -8.12 14.00
CA ARG A 199 22.92 -6.85 14.44
C ARG A 199 22.78 -6.77 15.96
N SER A 200 22.59 -5.54 16.45
CA SER A 200 22.25 -5.29 17.85
C SER A 200 20.92 -5.91 18.24
N ASP A 201 19.93 -5.84 17.34
CA ASP A 201 18.66 -6.55 17.43
C ASP A 201 18.69 -7.76 16.49
N LYS A 202 18.70 -8.96 17.07
CA LYS A 202 18.96 -10.19 16.34
C LYS A 202 17.66 -10.82 15.88
N TYR A 203 17.56 -11.08 14.58
CA TYR A 203 16.47 -11.82 13.99
C TYR A 203 17.01 -12.73 12.89
N PHE A 204 16.13 -13.55 12.32
CA PHE A 204 16.44 -14.46 11.23
C PHE A 204 15.81 -13.95 9.95
N ALA A 205 16.42 -14.31 8.82
CA ALA A 205 15.76 -14.20 7.53
C ALA A 205 14.48 -15.06 7.54
N LYS A 206 13.43 -14.59 6.86
CA LYS A 206 12.11 -15.24 6.93
C LYS A 206 12.11 -16.56 6.17
N ASN A 207 12.82 -16.59 5.06
CA ASN A 207 13.00 -17.69 4.13
C ASN A 207 11.66 -18.31 3.67
N ASN A 208 10.66 -17.43 3.55
CA ASN A 208 9.29 -17.74 3.21
C ASN A 208 8.60 -16.49 2.66
N TYR A 209 7.40 -16.67 2.11
CA TYR A 209 6.55 -15.56 1.68
C TYR A 209 6.34 -14.54 2.81
N ILE A 210 6.48 -13.26 2.46
CA ILE A 210 6.15 -12.13 3.34
C ILE A 210 4.65 -11.86 3.31
N ASP A 211 4.08 -11.58 4.48
CA ASP A 211 2.61 -11.48 4.66
C ASP A 211 2.11 -10.05 4.48
N SER A 212 2.99 -9.08 4.74
CA SER A 212 2.72 -7.67 4.63
C SER A 212 3.93 -6.94 4.04
N LEU A 213 3.68 -5.83 3.36
CA LEU A 213 4.77 -5.02 2.81
C LEU A 213 5.61 -4.38 3.94
N GLY A 214 5.04 -4.16 5.13
CA GLY A 214 5.78 -3.61 6.28
C GLY A 214 6.88 -4.55 6.81
N GLU A 215 6.78 -5.85 6.54
CA GLU A 215 7.81 -6.83 6.87
C GLU A 215 9.12 -6.59 6.11
N THR A 216 9.04 -5.91 4.95
CA THR A 216 10.24 -5.55 4.17
C THR A 216 11.17 -4.61 4.93
N ASN A 217 10.71 -3.90 5.96
CA ASN A 217 11.56 -3.09 6.84
C ASN A 217 12.55 -3.95 7.66
N GLN A 218 12.31 -5.25 7.77
CA GLN A 218 13.27 -6.19 8.37
C GLN A 218 14.37 -6.59 7.39
N ILE A 219 14.23 -6.31 6.09
CA ILE A 219 15.27 -6.58 5.11
C ILE A 219 16.42 -5.60 5.34
N ARG A 220 17.65 -6.12 5.30
CA ARG A 220 18.83 -5.30 5.55
C ARG A 220 18.97 -4.22 4.47
N GLY A 221 19.09 -2.96 4.89
CA GLY A 221 19.22 -1.81 3.99
C GLY A 221 17.90 -1.24 3.44
N VAL A 222 16.75 -1.82 3.79
CA VAL A 222 15.45 -1.18 3.61
C VAL A 222 15.23 -0.21 4.78
N ASP A 223 15.79 0.99 4.64
CA ASP A 223 15.59 2.09 5.56
C ASP A 223 14.48 3.04 5.07
N ASP A 224 14.15 4.07 5.87
CA ASP A 224 13.12 5.05 5.52
C ASP A 224 13.39 5.73 4.16
N ARG A 225 14.66 5.87 3.75
CA ARG A 225 15.03 6.49 2.47
C ARG A 225 14.70 5.54 1.32
N PHE A 226 15.09 4.28 1.43
CA PHE A 226 14.72 3.25 0.46
C PHE A 226 13.19 3.13 0.36
N TRP A 227 12.52 3.05 1.50
CA TRP A 227 11.06 2.91 1.56
C TRP A 227 10.33 4.09 0.91
N THR A 228 10.77 5.31 1.20
CA THR A 228 10.20 6.53 0.59
C THR A 228 10.34 6.54 -0.93
N LEU A 229 11.44 5.99 -1.46
CA LEU A 229 11.72 6.01 -2.89
C LEU A 229 11.08 4.86 -3.66
N PHE A 230 11.02 3.66 -3.08
CA PHE A 230 10.63 2.45 -3.82
C PHE A 230 9.36 1.78 -3.28
N GLY A 231 8.94 2.06 -2.04
CA GLY A 231 7.82 1.38 -1.39
C GLY A 231 6.50 1.48 -2.15
N SER A 232 6.25 2.59 -2.85
CA SER A 232 5.03 2.77 -3.67
C SER A 232 4.91 1.78 -4.83
N GLY A 233 6.04 1.28 -5.34
CA GLY A 233 6.11 0.36 -6.47
C GLY A 233 6.15 -1.11 -6.07
N LEU A 234 6.23 -1.43 -4.78
CA LEU A 234 6.36 -2.81 -4.32
C LEU A 234 5.03 -3.33 -3.79
N THR A 235 4.80 -4.64 -3.95
CA THR A 235 3.66 -5.34 -3.37
C THR A 235 4.08 -6.73 -2.90
N VAL A 236 3.26 -7.35 -2.05
CA VAL A 236 3.41 -8.76 -1.64
C VAL A 236 2.25 -9.62 -2.17
N TYR A 237 1.30 -8.97 -2.85
CA TYR A 237 0.05 -9.56 -3.31
C TYR A 237 0.06 -9.72 -4.83
N GLY A 238 -0.79 -10.62 -5.33
CA GLY A 238 -0.96 -10.83 -6.77
C GLY A 238 0.04 -11.82 -7.37
N GLY A 239 0.18 -11.76 -8.71
CA GLY A 239 1.04 -12.66 -9.47
C GLY A 239 2.45 -12.11 -9.70
N CYS A 240 3.31 -12.92 -10.33
CA CYS A 240 4.67 -12.53 -10.69
C CYS A 240 4.80 -11.89 -12.08
N LYS A 241 3.71 -11.24 -12.52
CA LYS A 241 3.63 -10.52 -13.78
C LYS A 241 3.08 -9.13 -13.49
N VAL A 242 3.80 -8.12 -13.93
CA VAL A 242 3.36 -6.72 -13.83
C VAL A 242 2.38 -6.44 -14.96
N ASN A 243 1.19 -5.94 -14.61
CA ASN A 243 0.19 -5.50 -15.56
C ASN A 243 0.53 -4.09 -16.06
N LEU A 244 0.92 -3.99 -17.33
CA LEU A 244 1.34 -2.73 -17.95
C LEU A 244 0.21 -1.69 -18.00
N GLY A 245 -1.05 -2.10 -18.12
CA GLY A 245 -2.19 -1.19 -18.12
C GLY A 245 -2.52 -0.60 -16.75
N ALA A 246 -2.01 -1.21 -15.68
CA ALA A 246 -2.15 -0.74 -14.30
C ALA A 246 -0.93 0.05 -13.82
N LEU A 247 0.12 0.16 -14.64
CA LEU A 247 1.37 0.79 -14.28
C LEU A 247 1.23 2.31 -14.33
N ARG A 248 1.32 2.96 -13.16
CA ARG A 248 1.18 4.43 -13.03
C ARG A 248 2.45 5.13 -12.60
N ASP A 249 3.41 4.41 -12.00
CA ASP A 249 4.64 5.00 -11.47
C ASP A 249 5.68 5.20 -12.60
N PRO A 250 6.06 6.45 -12.94
CA PRO A 250 7.07 6.71 -13.97
C PRO A 250 8.41 6.04 -13.67
N LYS A 251 8.75 5.78 -12.40
CA LYS A 251 9.99 5.08 -12.01
C LYS A 251 9.98 3.63 -12.52
N GLN A 252 8.85 2.95 -12.35
CA GLN A 252 8.70 1.57 -12.81
C GLN A 252 8.58 1.49 -14.32
N ILE A 253 7.91 2.47 -14.94
CA ILE A 253 7.85 2.58 -16.41
C ILE A 253 9.26 2.78 -16.98
N ALA A 254 10.06 3.69 -16.40
CA ALA A 254 11.44 3.91 -16.81
C ALA A 254 12.29 2.63 -16.67
N ALA A 255 12.17 1.92 -15.54
CA ALA A 255 12.85 0.66 -15.31
C ALA A 255 12.45 -0.42 -16.33
N LEU A 256 11.16 -0.52 -16.65
CA LEU A 256 10.65 -1.46 -17.65
C LEU A 256 11.12 -1.11 -19.07
N ILE A 257 11.14 0.17 -19.44
CA ILE A 257 11.67 0.62 -20.73
C ILE A 257 13.15 0.25 -20.83
N ALA A 258 13.94 0.47 -19.78
CA ALA A 258 15.35 0.10 -19.74
C ALA A 258 15.54 -1.43 -19.86
N LEU A 259 14.70 -2.22 -19.17
CA LEU A 259 14.74 -3.69 -19.23
C LEU A 259 14.37 -4.24 -20.62
N SER A 260 13.39 -3.62 -21.28
CA SER A 260 12.85 -4.07 -22.57
C SER A 260 13.56 -3.48 -23.79
N ALA A 261 14.53 -2.59 -23.57
CA ALA A 261 15.28 -1.94 -24.63
C ALA A 261 16.08 -2.98 -25.45
N LYS A 262 15.78 -3.06 -26.76
CA LYS A 262 16.51 -3.95 -27.69
C LYS A 262 18.00 -3.62 -27.78
N ASN A 263 18.36 -2.35 -27.61
CA ASN A 263 19.73 -1.88 -27.53
C ASN A 263 19.99 -1.27 -26.15
N PRO A 264 20.72 -1.96 -25.25
CA PRO A 264 21.09 -1.42 -23.93
C PRO A 264 21.95 -0.14 -24.00
N GLU A 265 22.60 0.10 -25.14
CA GLU A 265 23.46 1.26 -25.38
C GLU A 265 22.70 2.44 -26.00
N ASP A 266 21.36 2.38 -26.11
CA ASP A 266 20.56 3.44 -26.69
C ASP A 266 20.74 4.76 -25.89
N PRO A 267 21.08 5.89 -26.56
CA PRO A 267 21.26 7.18 -25.90
C PRO A 267 20.04 7.66 -25.11
N VAL A 268 18.82 7.25 -25.50
CA VAL A 268 17.58 7.61 -24.80
C VAL A 268 17.43 6.85 -23.49
N VAL A 269 17.86 5.58 -23.46
CA VAL A 269 17.83 4.73 -22.26
C VAL A 269 18.95 5.11 -21.30
N ARG A 270 20.11 5.51 -21.83
CA ARG A 270 21.27 5.93 -21.02
C ARG A 270 21.16 7.31 -20.42
N ASP A 271 20.47 8.25 -21.07
CA ASP A 271 20.24 9.59 -20.54
C ASP A 271 19.07 9.56 -19.54
N PRO A 272 19.30 9.70 -18.23
CA PRO A 272 18.25 9.60 -17.22
C PRO A 272 17.14 10.63 -17.44
N ASN A 273 17.46 11.80 -17.99
CA ASN A 273 16.46 12.85 -18.22
C ASN A 273 15.53 12.50 -19.39
N ARG A 274 16.06 11.87 -20.44
CA ARG A 274 15.25 11.46 -21.60
C ARG A 274 14.39 10.25 -21.25
N LEU A 275 14.97 9.27 -20.54
CA LEU A 275 14.24 8.11 -20.07
C LEU A 275 13.09 8.51 -19.12
N TRP A 276 13.35 9.44 -18.19
CA TRP A 276 12.33 9.95 -17.28
C TRP A 276 11.19 10.65 -18.03
N ARG A 277 11.50 11.53 -18.99
CA ARG A 277 10.48 12.21 -19.79
C ARG A 277 9.64 11.21 -20.59
N LEU A 278 10.28 10.22 -21.22
CA LEU A 278 9.57 9.18 -21.96
C LEU A 278 8.64 8.40 -21.02
N ALA A 279 9.10 8.05 -19.83
CA ALA A 279 8.28 7.35 -18.85
C ALA A 279 7.09 8.20 -18.37
N GLN A 280 7.27 9.51 -18.19
CA GLN A 280 6.16 10.42 -17.87
C GLN A 280 5.13 10.47 -18.99
N PHE A 281 5.56 10.60 -20.25
CA PHE A 281 4.63 10.58 -21.39
C PHE A 281 3.85 9.27 -21.50
N VAL A 282 4.48 8.13 -21.20
CA VAL A 282 3.80 6.82 -21.20
C VAL A 282 2.85 6.69 -20.00
N ALA A 283 3.16 7.29 -18.86
CA ALA A 283 2.28 7.27 -17.69
C ALA A 283 0.99 8.09 -17.88
N GLU A 284 1.06 9.13 -18.70
CA GLU A 284 -0.05 10.04 -19.02
C GLU A 284 -0.93 9.57 -20.20
N ALA A 285 -0.47 8.56 -20.95
CA ALA A 285 -1.18 7.98 -22.10
C ALA A 285 -2.22 6.93 -21.68
#